data_AF-A0A7W1G2Y2-F1
#
_entry.id   AF-A0A7W1G2Y2-F1
#
_cell.length_a   1.000
_cell.length_b   1.000
_cell.length_c   1.000
_cell.angle_alpha   90.00
_cell.angle_beta   90.00
_cell.angle_gamma   90.00
#
_symmetry.space_group_name_H-M   'P 1'
#
loop_
_entity.id
_entity.type
_entity.pdbx_description
1 polymer ?
#
loop_
_entity_poly.entity_id
_entity_poly.type
_entity_poly.pdbx_seq_one_letter_code
_entity_poly.pdbx_strand_id
1 'polypeptide(L)'
;MTIIGTQSSDSVSGRRDVRTQGRRSWICLIIGMLLLGGAVSTDAATATWTGGGSDTNVSTAANWGGTAPTSSDDVVIASGSALIIWDASAPGTVNSISLNSGFTGSVTLKKAISTSAGLTVNAGTLYTDKDAATAITVTGTFSIGASGTVIVRRSSTASNGAGQTITAGTLTITGSLNSDGEGFADNAGPGHGTYNAGGTHGGDGDWNT
;
A
#
# COMPACT_ATOMS: atom_id res chain seq x y z
N MET A 1 -13.65 -64.28 -39.39
CA MET A 1 -15.02 -64.58 -39.86
C MET A 1 -15.79 -63.28 -39.88
N THR A 2 -16.23 -62.85 -41.08
CA THR A 2 -17.26 -61.81 -41.37
C THR A 2 -16.87 -60.37 -40.99
N ILE A 3 -16.21 -59.54 -41.83
CA ILE A 3 -16.70 -58.80 -43.04
C ILE A 3 -18.17 -58.37 -42.96
N ILE A 4 -18.44 -57.06 -42.94
CA ILE A 4 -19.60 -56.29 -43.47
C ILE A 4 -19.38 -54.84 -42.97
N GLY A 5 -19.45 -53.75 -43.71
CA GLY A 5 -19.87 -53.49 -45.09
C GLY A 5 -20.16 -51.99 -45.18
N THR A 6 -19.47 -51.31 -46.08
CA THR A 6 -19.69 -49.93 -46.55
C THR A 6 -21.09 -49.71 -47.11
N GLN A 7 -21.69 -48.54 -46.85
CA GLN A 7 -22.54 -47.76 -47.77
C GLN A 7 -22.64 -46.33 -47.24
N SER A 8 -22.94 -45.29 -48.01
CA SER A 8 -22.86 -44.93 -49.43
C SER A 8 -23.47 -43.52 -49.44
N SER A 9 -23.03 -42.71 -50.40
CA SER A 9 -23.51 -41.37 -50.70
C SER A 9 -25.01 -41.17 -50.60
N ASP A 10 -25.43 -39.96 -50.21
CA ASP A 10 -26.29 -39.15 -51.08
C ASP A 10 -26.20 -37.66 -50.74
N SER A 11 -25.64 -36.92 -51.68
CA SER A 11 -25.67 -35.47 -51.77
C SER A 11 -27.03 -35.02 -52.33
N VAL A 12 -27.83 -34.32 -51.54
CA VAL A 12 -29.01 -33.60 -52.02
C VAL A 12 -28.75 -32.10 -51.98
N SER A 13 -28.44 -31.59 -53.17
CA SER A 13 -28.55 -30.18 -53.54
C SER A 13 -30.01 -29.73 -53.43
N GLY A 14 -30.28 -28.74 -52.57
CA GLY A 14 -31.63 -28.23 -52.32
C GLY A 14 -31.67 -26.71 -52.22
N ARG A 15 -31.84 -26.07 -53.38
CA ARG A 15 -32.47 -24.76 -53.65
C ARG A 15 -32.27 -23.60 -52.66
N ARG A 16 -31.59 -22.57 -53.18
CA ARG A 16 -31.79 -21.17 -52.79
C ARG A 16 -33.26 -20.78 -52.95
N ASP A 17 -33.90 -20.38 -51.86
CA ASP A 17 -35.09 -19.52 -51.90
C ASP A 17 -34.72 -18.17 -51.28
N VAL A 18 -34.28 -17.26 -52.14
CA VAL A 18 -34.13 -15.84 -51.82
C VAL A 18 -35.48 -15.20 -52.13
N ARG A 19 -36.30 -15.00 -51.09
CA ARG A 19 -37.48 -14.14 -51.14
C ARG A 19 -37.44 -13.12 -50.00
N THR A 20 -36.90 -11.97 -50.37
CA THR A 20 -37.31 -10.60 -50.03
C THR A 20 -38.30 -10.40 -48.86
N GLN A 21 -37.74 -9.78 -47.81
CA GLN A 21 -38.31 -8.75 -46.91
C GLN A 21 -39.82 -8.72 -46.62
N GLY A 22 -40.15 -8.93 -45.34
CA GLY A 22 -41.47 -8.65 -44.76
C GLY A 22 -41.40 -8.12 -43.33
N ARG A 23 -40.70 -7.00 -43.11
CA ARG A 23 -40.98 -5.96 -42.09
C ARG A 23 -41.75 -6.38 -40.83
N ARG A 24 -41.22 -7.21 -39.92
CA ARG A 24 -41.79 -7.35 -38.55
C ARG A 24 -40.69 -7.64 -37.52
N SER A 25 -40.76 -6.96 -36.39
CA SER A 25 -39.89 -7.05 -35.19
C SER A 25 -38.56 -6.28 -35.21
N TRP A 26 -38.64 -4.98 -35.48
CA TRP A 26 -37.66 -3.97 -35.03
C TRP A 26 -37.95 -3.47 -33.59
N ILE A 27 -38.57 -4.29 -32.73
CA ILE A 27 -39.04 -3.92 -31.37
C ILE A 27 -38.30 -4.70 -30.26
N CYS A 28 -37.10 -5.25 -30.53
CA CYS A 28 -36.22 -5.80 -29.49
C CYS A 28 -34.76 -5.33 -29.63
N LEU A 29 -34.53 -4.14 -30.20
CA LEU A 29 -33.18 -3.59 -30.39
C LEU A 29 -33.00 -2.17 -29.82
N ILE A 30 -33.82 -1.77 -28.84
CA ILE A 30 -33.70 -0.47 -28.15
C ILE A 30 -33.63 -0.63 -26.61
N ILE A 31 -33.49 -1.85 -26.08
CA ILE A 31 -33.35 -2.11 -24.63
C ILE A 31 -31.95 -2.67 -24.27
N GLY A 32 -31.08 -2.91 -25.25
CA GLY A 32 -29.74 -3.48 -25.04
C GLY A 32 -28.59 -2.47 -24.91
N MET A 33 -28.84 -1.16 -25.01
CA MET A 33 -27.80 -0.14 -25.20
C MET A 33 -27.80 0.98 -24.14
N LEU A 34 -28.23 0.65 -22.91
CA LEU A 34 -28.16 1.57 -21.75
C LEU A 34 -27.47 0.91 -20.55
N LEU A 35 -26.40 0.16 -20.83
CA LEU A 35 -25.43 -0.32 -19.84
C LEU A 35 -24.00 -0.04 -20.31
N LEU A 36 -23.79 1.08 -21.02
CA LEU A 36 -22.49 1.74 -21.01
C LEU A 36 -22.33 2.37 -19.63
N GLY A 37 -21.93 1.53 -18.66
CA GLY A 37 -21.51 1.96 -17.35
C GLY A 37 -20.35 2.93 -17.50
N GLY A 38 -20.65 4.22 -17.38
CA GLY A 38 -19.64 5.23 -17.19
C GLY A 38 -18.89 4.85 -15.93
N ALA A 39 -17.61 4.49 -16.07
CA ALA A 39 -16.72 4.43 -14.93
C ALA A 39 -16.72 5.84 -14.33
N VAL A 40 -17.40 6.00 -13.20
CA VAL A 40 -17.26 7.21 -12.40
C VAL A 40 -15.83 7.19 -11.89
N SER A 41 -14.98 8.04 -12.46
CA SER A 41 -13.69 8.35 -11.86
C SER A 41 -14.00 8.99 -10.53
N THR A 42 -13.85 8.25 -9.45
CA THR A 42 -13.83 8.82 -8.11
C THR A 42 -12.54 9.61 -8.02
N ASP A 43 -12.64 10.93 -8.11
CA ASP A 43 -11.50 11.80 -7.85
C ASP A 43 -10.98 11.51 -6.45
N ALA A 44 -9.65 11.54 -6.30
CA ALA A 44 -9.01 11.40 -5.00
C ALA A 44 -9.52 12.50 -4.07
N ALA A 45 -10.22 12.12 -3.00
CA ALA A 45 -10.64 13.09 -2.00
C ALA A 45 -9.46 13.42 -1.08
N THR A 46 -9.34 14.67 -0.65
CA THR A 46 -8.34 15.05 0.34
C THR A 46 -8.89 14.81 1.75
N ALA A 47 -8.33 13.84 2.45
CA ALA A 47 -8.62 13.58 3.86
C ALA A 47 -7.59 14.33 4.72
N THR A 48 -8.05 15.33 5.49
CA THR A 48 -7.17 16.13 6.37
C THR A 48 -7.34 15.73 7.82
N TRP A 49 -6.24 15.40 8.49
CA TRP A 49 -6.25 15.06 9.91
C TRP A 49 -6.66 16.28 10.74
N THR A 50 -7.75 16.14 11.49
CA THR A 50 -8.26 17.17 12.43
C THR A 50 -7.97 16.82 13.87
N GLY A 51 -7.76 15.54 14.19
CA GLY A 51 -7.61 15.05 15.57
C GLY A 51 -8.87 15.25 16.42
N GLY A 52 -10.05 15.33 15.80
CA GLY A 52 -11.32 15.57 16.49
C GLY A 52 -11.92 14.37 17.22
N GLY A 53 -11.33 13.17 17.09
CA GLY A 53 -11.77 11.96 17.78
C GLY A 53 -11.22 11.81 19.19
N SER A 54 -11.66 10.76 19.89
CA SER A 54 -11.22 10.42 21.25
C SER A 54 -9.93 9.60 21.29
N ASP A 55 -9.36 9.28 20.14
CA ASP A 55 -8.17 8.45 19.98
C ASP A 55 -7.25 9.01 18.89
N THR A 56 -6.13 8.33 18.67
CA THR A 56 -5.08 8.74 17.72
C THR A 56 -5.04 7.87 16.46
N ASN A 57 -6.10 7.11 16.18
CA ASN A 57 -6.10 6.13 15.10
C ASN A 57 -6.52 6.75 13.77
N VAL A 58 -5.81 6.41 12.69
CA VAL A 58 -6.14 6.81 11.32
C VAL A 58 -7.49 6.24 10.89
N SER A 59 -7.87 5.04 11.38
CA SER A 59 -9.16 4.44 11.06
C SER A 59 -10.38 5.14 11.70
N THR A 60 -10.18 6.00 12.71
CA THR A 60 -11.28 6.66 13.42
C THR A 60 -11.78 7.88 12.64
N ALA A 61 -12.99 7.78 12.08
CA ALA A 61 -13.58 8.80 11.20
C ALA A 61 -13.70 10.21 11.83
N ALA A 62 -13.91 10.30 13.13
CA ALA A 62 -13.97 11.57 13.86
C ALA A 62 -12.64 12.36 13.80
N ASN A 63 -11.49 11.68 13.63
CA ASN A 63 -10.18 12.32 13.46
C ASN A 63 -10.01 13.02 12.10
N TRP A 64 -10.99 12.90 11.21
CA TRP A 64 -10.99 13.44 9.84
C TRP A 64 -12.20 14.33 9.56
N GLY A 65 -12.94 14.72 10.61
CA GLY A 65 -14.15 15.53 10.47
C GLY A 65 -15.38 14.75 9.98
N GLY A 66 -15.36 13.41 10.01
CA GLY A 66 -16.56 12.59 9.80
C GLY A 66 -16.34 11.32 8.99
N THR A 67 -15.31 11.26 8.14
CA THR A 67 -15.03 10.12 7.25
C THR A 67 -13.54 9.81 7.25
N ALA A 68 -13.16 8.57 7.63
CA ALA A 68 -11.77 8.14 7.57
C ALA A 68 -11.29 7.95 6.12
N PRO A 69 -9.97 8.09 5.84
CA PRO A 69 -9.42 7.91 4.52
C PRO A 69 -9.69 6.50 3.96
N THR A 70 -9.87 6.45 2.65
CA THR A 70 -10.01 5.25 1.83
C THR A 70 -8.80 5.11 0.90
N SER A 71 -8.80 4.08 0.05
CA SER A 71 -7.63 3.76 -0.78
C SER A 71 -7.34 4.73 -1.92
N SER A 72 -8.30 5.57 -2.28
CA SER A 72 -8.15 6.59 -3.33
C SER A 72 -7.74 7.95 -2.80
N ASP A 73 -7.65 8.15 -1.49
CA ASP A 73 -7.60 9.49 -0.91
C ASP A 73 -6.18 10.04 -0.80
N ASP A 74 -6.07 11.36 -0.83
CA ASP A 74 -4.86 12.12 -0.47
C ASP A 74 -4.91 12.44 1.02
N VAL A 75 -4.00 11.84 1.78
CA VAL A 75 -3.94 12.01 3.23
C VAL A 75 -3.03 13.17 3.60
N VAL A 76 -3.58 14.17 4.30
CA VAL A 76 -2.85 15.37 4.71
C VAL A 76 -2.85 15.52 6.22
N ILE A 77 -1.65 15.58 6.80
CA ILE A 77 -1.42 15.93 8.20
C ILE A 77 -0.79 17.33 8.19
N ALA A 78 -1.64 18.35 8.34
CA ALA A 78 -1.26 19.73 8.08
C ALA A 78 -0.37 20.33 9.18
N SER A 79 -0.76 20.13 10.45
CA SER A 79 -0.10 20.75 11.60
C SER A 79 -0.37 20.02 12.92
N GLY A 80 0.37 20.40 13.96
CA GLY A 80 0.15 19.95 15.34
C GLY A 80 1.20 18.96 15.82
N SER A 81 1.07 18.54 17.08
CA SER A 81 2.04 17.69 17.78
C SER A 81 1.47 16.31 18.15
N ALA A 82 0.39 15.89 17.48
CA ALA A 82 -0.29 14.64 17.79
C ALA A 82 0.60 13.42 17.53
N LEU A 83 0.46 12.42 18.38
CA LEU A 83 0.83 11.05 18.04
C LEU A 83 -0.29 10.50 17.15
N ILE A 84 0.05 9.97 15.99
CA ILE A 84 -0.91 9.40 15.02
C ILE A 84 -0.50 7.95 14.78
N ILE A 85 -1.47 7.05 14.85
CA ILE A 85 -1.27 5.61 14.68
C ILE A 85 -1.98 5.19 13.40
N TRP A 86 -1.21 4.74 12.41
CA TRP A 86 -1.73 4.05 11.24
C TRP A 86 -2.02 2.59 11.63
N ASP A 87 -3.14 2.41 12.32
CA ASP A 87 -3.54 1.16 12.96
C ASP A 87 -3.93 0.07 11.95
N ALA A 88 -4.19 -1.14 12.43
CA ALA A 88 -4.48 -2.29 11.57
C ALA A 88 -5.72 -2.09 10.68
N SER A 89 -6.72 -1.34 11.16
CA SER A 89 -7.97 -1.06 10.45
C SER A 89 -7.87 0.10 9.47
N ALA A 90 -6.79 0.90 9.53
CA ALA A 90 -6.52 1.95 8.57
C ALA A 90 -6.27 1.36 7.16
N PRO A 91 -6.52 2.12 6.06
CA PRO A 91 -6.30 1.61 4.72
C PRO A 91 -4.83 1.22 4.51
N GLY A 92 -4.57 0.09 3.85
CA GLY A 92 -3.21 -0.36 3.52
C GLY A 92 -2.63 0.31 2.27
N THR A 93 -3.48 0.96 1.49
CA THR A 93 -3.13 1.74 0.30
C THR A 93 -3.85 3.08 0.39
N VAL A 94 -3.23 4.17 -0.04
CA VAL A 94 -3.86 5.48 -0.27
C VAL A 94 -3.27 6.10 -1.53
N ASN A 95 -3.82 7.20 -2.06
CA ASN A 95 -3.22 7.85 -3.22
C ASN A 95 -1.89 8.54 -2.85
N SER A 96 -1.93 9.40 -1.84
CA SER A 96 -0.74 10.07 -1.31
C SER A 96 -0.81 10.31 0.19
N ILE A 97 0.34 10.58 0.80
CA ILE A 97 0.46 10.99 2.20
C ILE A 97 1.38 12.20 2.28
N SER A 98 0.97 13.25 2.98
CA SER A 98 1.78 14.44 3.24
C SER A 98 1.76 14.82 4.71
N LEU A 99 2.93 14.78 5.35
CA LEU A 99 3.19 15.38 6.66
C LEU A 99 3.76 16.77 6.40
N ASN A 100 2.94 17.80 6.55
CA ASN A 100 3.30 19.16 6.17
C ASN A 100 4.21 19.82 7.20
N SER A 101 4.82 20.94 6.83
CA SER A 101 5.83 21.66 7.63
C SER A 101 5.34 22.14 9.01
N GLY A 102 4.03 22.27 9.22
CA GLY A 102 3.45 22.61 10.53
C GLY A 102 3.33 21.43 11.50
N PHE A 103 3.60 20.21 11.05
CA PHE A 103 3.49 19.01 11.88
C PHE A 103 4.80 18.74 12.63
N THR A 104 4.71 18.66 13.96
CA THR A 104 5.86 18.36 14.85
C THR A 104 5.66 17.06 15.62
N GLY A 105 4.55 16.37 15.39
CA GLY A 105 4.20 15.11 16.03
C GLY A 105 4.87 13.91 15.36
N SER A 106 4.25 12.75 15.53
CA SER A 106 4.73 11.52 14.90
C SER A 106 3.63 10.67 14.32
N VAL A 107 3.92 9.98 13.23
CA VAL A 107 3.08 8.93 12.65
C VAL A 107 3.76 7.58 12.86
N THR A 108 3.09 6.61 13.48
CA THR A 108 3.57 5.22 13.59
C THR A 108 2.76 4.31 12.67
N LEU A 109 3.44 3.61 11.77
CA LEU A 109 2.84 2.59 10.92
C LEU A 109 2.73 1.27 11.68
N LYS A 110 1.51 0.78 11.96
CA LYS A 110 1.25 -0.55 12.56
C LYS A 110 0.99 -1.63 11.51
N LYS A 111 1.06 -1.27 10.23
CA LYS A 111 0.90 -2.16 9.07
C LYS A 111 1.74 -1.65 7.91
N ALA A 112 1.97 -2.51 6.93
CA ALA A 112 2.55 -2.10 5.66
C ALA A 112 1.63 -1.12 4.93
N ILE A 113 2.23 -0.15 4.24
CA ILE A 113 1.52 0.90 3.51
C ILE A 113 2.04 1.03 2.08
N SER A 114 1.11 1.31 1.16
CA SER A 114 1.40 1.62 -0.24
C SER A 114 0.80 2.96 -0.65
N THR A 115 1.52 3.77 -1.42
CA THR A 115 1.00 5.01 -2.03
C THR A 115 1.25 5.01 -3.54
N SER A 116 0.23 5.33 -4.34
CA SER A 116 0.37 5.40 -5.81
C SER A 116 1.07 6.66 -6.29
N ALA A 117 0.72 7.83 -5.74
CA ALA A 117 1.25 9.12 -6.18
C ALA A 117 2.51 9.54 -5.42
N GLY A 118 2.53 9.38 -4.10
CA GLY A 118 3.72 9.75 -3.33
C GLY A 118 3.55 9.74 -1.81
N LEU A 119 4.69 9.83 -1.13
CA LEU A 119 4.79 10.00 0.32
C LEU A 119 5.75 11.16 0.59
N THR A 120 5.28 12.19 1.29
CA THR A 120 6.08 13.37 1.65
C THR A 120 6.13 13.55 3.15
N VAL A 121 7.34 13.61 3.71
CA VAL A 121 7.59 13.91 5.12
C VAL A 121 8.32 15.26 5.19
N ASN A 122 7.59 16.38 5.16
CA ASN A 122 8.19 17.71 5.21
C ASN A 122 8.61 18.10 6.63
N ALA A 123 7.89 17.63 7.65
CA ALA A 123 8.22 17.78 9.06
C ALA A 123 7.67 16.62 9.90
N GLY A 124 8.02 16.60 11.20
CA GLY A 124 7.65 15.56 12.14
C GLY A 124 8.41 14.26 11.89
N THR A 125 7.94 13.18 12.54
CA THR A 125 8.59 11.87 12.46
C THR A 125 7.66 10.78 11.96
N LEU A 126 8.07 10.05 10.92
CA LEU A 126 7.41 8.82 10.48
C LEU A 126 8.18 7.60 11.00
N TYR A 127 7.49 6.71 11.71
CA TYR A 127 8.04 5.46 12.23
C TYR A 127 7.44 4.25 11.51
N THR A 128 8.27 3.29 11.10
CA THR A 128 7.80 1.91 10.86
C THR A 128 7.39 1.27 12.19
N ASP A 129 6.69 0.13 12.21
CA ASP A 129 6.35 -0.47 13.51
C ASP A 129 7.61 -0.97 14.24
N LYS A 130 7.55 -0.98 15.58
CA LYS A 130 8.56 -1.62 16.41
C LYS A 130 8.19 -3.08 16.63
N ASP A 131 9.17 -3.96 16.47
CA ASP A 131 9.06 -5.40 16.68
C ASP A 131 8.03 -6.10 15.76
N ALA A 132 7.68 -5.44 14.66
CA ALA A 132 6.85 -6.00 13.61
C ALA A 132 7.35 -5.61 12.22
N ALA A 133 7.29 -6.57 11.30
CA ALA A 133 7.63 -6.36 9.90
C ALA A 133 6.59 -5.44 9.25
N THR A 134 7.05 -4.28 8.78
CA THR A 134 6.26 -3.30 8.05
C THR A 134 7.06 -2.83 6.84
N ALA A 135 6.35 -2.55 5.75
CA ALA A 135 6.95 -2.06 4.52
C ALA A 135 6.31 -0.72 4.13
N ILE A 136 7.13 0.15 3.54
CA ILE A 136 6.69 1.39 2.89
C ILE A 136 6.90 1.19 1.39
N THR A 137 5.83 1.22 0.60
CA THR A 137 5.90 1.11 -0.86
C THR A 137 5.34 2.38 -1.50
N VAL A 138 6.15 3.08 -2.28
CA VAL A 138 5.79 4.34 -2.91
C VAL A 138 6.02 4.21 -4.40
N THR A 139 4.96 4.07 -5.20
CA THR A 139 5.12 3.95 -6.66
C THR A 139 5.67 5.24 -7.26
N GLY A 140 5.23 6.39 -6.76
CA GLY A 140 5.75 7.70 -7.15
C GLY A 140 6.99 8.13 -6.37
N THR A 141 6.97 9.37 -5.88
CA THR A 141 8.11 9.95 -5.15
C THR A 141 7.93 9.80 -3.64
N PHE A 142 8.96 9.27 -2.97
CA PHE A 142 9.13 9.37 -1.53
C PHE A 142 10.11 10.52 -1.24
N SER A 143 9.62 11.59 -0.63
CA SER A 143 10.42 12.76 -0.25
C SER A 143 10.49 12.95 1.26
N ILE A 144 11.69 13.21 1.78
CA ILE A 144 11.94 13.60 3.17
C ILE A 144 12.50 15.02 3.13
N GLY A 145 11.66 15.99 3.52
CA GLY A 145 12.01 17.41 3.61
C GLY A 145 13.01 17.67 4.74
N ALA A 146 13.65 18.85 4.72
CA ALA A 146 14.75 19.18 5.64
C ALA A 146 14.40 19.04 7.14
N SER A 147 13.15 19.29 7.52
CA SER A 147 12.65 19.13 8.89
C SER A 147 11.98 17.78 9.15
N GLY A 148 11.89 16.93 8.14
CA GLY A 148 11.27 15.61 8.20
C GLY A 148 12.26 14.55 8.68
N THR A 149 11.75 13.62 9.49
CA THR A 149 12.50 12.45 9.93
C THR A 149 11.73 11.18 9.62
N VAL A 150 12.40 10.18 9.07
CA VAL A 150 11.89 8.82 8.96
C VAL A 150 12.76 7.91 9.81
N ILE A 151 12.15 7.15 10.71
CA ILE A 151 12.82 6.21 11.60
C ILE A 151 12.34 4.80 11.27
N VAL A 152 13.26 4.00 10.73
CA VAL A 152 13.08 2.58 10.47
C VAL A 152 13.42 1.82 11.74
N ARG A 153 12.39 1.26 12.38
CA ARG A 153 12.52 0.53 13.63
C ARG A 153 12.76 -0.96 13.43
N ARG A 154 13.42 -1.59 14.41
CA ARG A 154 13.60 -3.05 14.48
C ARG A 154 12.30 -3.80 14.15
N SER A 155 12.38 -4.81 13.28
CA SER A 155 11.19 -5.56 12.80
C SER A 155 10.86 -6.84 13.57
N SER A 156 11.72 -7.28 14.49
CA SER A 156 11.51 -8.48 15.30
C SER A 156 12.40 -8.44 16.56
N THR A 157 11.91 -8.99 17.66
CA THR A 157 12.72 -9.30 18.85
C THR A 157 13.42 -10.66 18.78
N ALA A 158 13.06 -11.49 17.81
CA ALA A 158 13.54 -12.86 17.66
C ALA A 158 14.28 -13.05 16.33
N SER A 159 15.36 -13.85 16.37
CA SER A 159 16.19 -14.19 15.21
C SER A 159 16.82 -12.96 14.52
N ASN A 160 17.26 -13.12 13.27
CA ASN A 160 17.88 -12.08 12.45
C ASN A 160 16.90 -10.95 12.03
N GLY A 161 15.62 -11.06 12.38
CA GLY A 161 14.54 -10.19 11.90
C GLY A 161 14.25 -10.35 10.41
N ALA A 162 13.11 -9.84 9.96
CA ALA A 162 12.78 -9.79 8.53
C ALA A 162 13.37 -8.55 7.83
N GLY A 163 14.01 -7.65 8.60
CA GLY A 163 14.25 -6.27 8.18
C GLY A 163 12.94 -5.48 8.04
N GLN A 164 13.07 -4.21 7.68
CA GLN A 164 11.97 -3.40 7.16
C GLN A 164 12.34 -3.03 5.72
N THR A 165 11.34 -2.95 4.84
CA THR A 165 11.58 -2.63 3.42
C THR A 165 10.96 -1.29 3.06
N ILE A 166 11.75 -0.43 2.43
CA ILE A 166 11.28 0.81 1.81
C ILE A 166 11.53 0.70 0.30
N THR A 167 10.46 0.77 -0.48
CA THR A 167 10.51 0.78 -1.95
C THR A 167 9.95 2.10 -2.43
N ALA A 168 10.68 2.83 -3.28
CA ALA A 168 10.21 4.07 -3.87
C ALA A 168 10.55 4.12 -5.37
N GLY A 169 9.64 4.62 -6.20
CA GLY A 169 9.93 4.89 -7.61
C GLY A 169 11.01 5.98 -7.75
N THR A 170 10.96 7.00 -6.88
CA THR A 170 12.04 7.96 -6.68
C THR A 170 12.15 8.28 -5.20
N LEU A 171 13.38 8.31 -4.67
CA LEU A 171 13.68 8.67 -3.29
C LEU A 171 14.46 9.98 -3.25
N THR A 172 13.95 10.98 -2.54
CA THR A 172 14.62 12.27 -2.31
C THR A 172 14.74 12.53 -0.83
N ILE A 173 15.96 12.79 -0.34
CA ILE A 173 16.22 12.99 1.09
C ILE A 173 16.97 14.31 1.27
N THR A 174 16.33 15.24 1.97
CA THR A 174 16.93 16.50 2.43
C THR A 174 16.90 16.61 3.96
N GLY A 175 16.03 15.85 4.63
CA GLY A 175 16.01 15.64 6.08
C GLY A 175 16.77 14.38 6.50
N SER A 176 16.19 13.62 7.45
CA SER A 176 16.83 12.44 8.03
C SER A 176 16.07 11.14 7.72
N LEU A 177 16.80 10.10 7.31
CA LEU A 177 16.33 8.72 7.23
C LEU A 177 17.26 7.86 8.09
N ASN A 178 16.77 7.42 9.25
CA ASN A 178 17.55 6.73 10.28
C ASN A 178 16.99 5.34 10.53
N SER A 179 17.85 4.36 10.81
CA SER A 179 17.44 3.15 11.53
C SER A 179 17.49 3.43 13.02
N ASP A 180 16.49 3.02 13.82
CA ASP A 180 16.63 3.10 15.27
C ASP A 180 17.81 2.20 15.69
N GLY A 181 18.75 2.77 16.45
CA GLY A 181 19.93 2.06 16.95
C GLY A 181 19.58 0.99 17.99
N GLU A 182 18.33 0.54 18.03
CA GLU A 182 17.81 -0.44 18.98
C GLU A 182 18.34 -1.86 18.74
N GLY A 183 19.21 -2.01 17.72
CA GLY A 183 20.05 -3.19 17.53
C GLY A 183 19.27 -4.49 17.67
N PHE A 184 19.96 -5.50 18.16
CA PHE A 184 19.29 -6.69 18.69
C PHE A 184 19.07 -6.47 20.19
N ALA A 185 18.17 -7.25 20.81
CA ALA A 185 18.11 -7.28 22.28
C ALA A 185 19.51 -7.60 22.86
N ASP A 186 19.77 -7.22 24.11
CA ASP A 186 21.08 -7.37 24.81
C ASP A 186 21.70 -8.78 24.69
N ASN A 187 20.88 -9.80 24.35
CA ASN A 187 21.25 -11.21 24.20
C ASN A 187 21.13 -11.78 22.77
N ALA A 188 20.83 -10.96 21.75
CA ALA A 188 20.50 -11.43 20.40
C ALA A 188 21.37 -10.80 19.29
N GLY A 189 22.37 -9.98 19.66
CA GLY A 189 23.23 -9.30 18.70
C GLY A 189 24.28 -10.18 18.03
N PRO A 190 24.66 -9.89 16.77
CA PRO A 190 25.88 -10.43 16.18
C PRO A 190 27.03 -10.03 17.10
N GLY A 191 27.78 -11.02 17.60
CA GLY A 191 28.77 -10.83 18.66
C GLY A 191 28.37 -11.39 20.04
N HIS A 192 27.20 -12.01 20.19
CA HIS A 192 26.88 -12.81 21.39
C HIS A 192 27.75 -14.08 21.45
N GLY A 193 29.01 -13.92 21.82
CA GLY A 193 29.94 -14.99 22.14
C GLY A 193 29.72 -15.55 23.54
N THR A 194 30.47 -16.59 23.89
CA THR A 194 30.41 -17.34 25.15
C THR A 194 30.65 -16.50 26.42
N TYR A 195 31.03 -15.23 26.28
CA TYR A 195 31.46 -14.35 27.36
C TYR A 195 30.40 -13.35 27.85
N ASN A 196 29.13 -13.49 27.48
CA ASN A 196 28.03 -12.64 27.97
C ASN A 196 28.31 -11.11 27.86
N ALA A 197 29.07 -10.70 26.85
CA ALA A 197 29.26 -9.30 26.53
C ALA A 197 28.45 -9.00 25.28
N GLY A 198 27.29 -8.35 25.44
CA GLY A 198 26.55 -7.81 24.31
C GLY A 198 27.42 -6.77 23.61
N GLY A 199 27.77 -7.01 22.35
CA GLY A 199 28.41 -6.00 21.51
C GLY A 199 27.50 -4.77 21.47
N THR A 200 28.03 -3.60 21.85
CA THR A 200 27.21 -2.41 22.06
C THR A 200 26.57 -1.91 20.77
N HIS A 201 27.09 -2.27 19.59
CA HIS A 201 26.51 -2.03 18.26
C HIS A 201 27.37 -2.72 17.19
N GLY A 202 26.74 -3.44 16.24
CA GLY A 202 27.39 -4.02 15.06
C GLY A 202 28.52 -5.00 15.38
N GLY A 203 28.22 -6.30 15.37
CA GLY A 203 29.20 -7.34 15.70
C GLY A 203 30.53 -7.16 14.98
N ASP A 204 31.62 -7.26 15.75
CA ASP A 204 32.97 -7.29 15.21
C ASP A 204 33.05 -8.41 14.17
N GLY A 205 33.52 -8.06 12.98
CA GLY A 205 33.88 -9.02 11.94
C GLY A 205 35.16 -9.75 12.31
N ASP A 206 35.20 -10.37 13.49
CA ASP A 206 36.27 -11.29 13.82
C ASP A 206 36.18 -12.47 12.83
N TRP A 207 37.31 -12.81 12.22
CA TRP A 207 37.54 -13.87 11.23
C TRP A 207 37.47 -13.52 9.73
N ASN A 208 37.59 -12.25 9.32
CA ASN A 208 38.02 -11.95 7.93
C ASN A 208 39.56 -11.88 7.87
N THR A 209 40.21 -13.04 7.93
CA THR A 209 41.63 -13.23 7.52
C THR A 209 41.70 -13.66 6.08
#